data_AF-J9C5P0-F1
#
_entry.id   AF-J9C5P0-F1
#
_cell.length_a   1.000
_cell.length_b   1.000
_cell.length_c   1.000
_cell.angle_alpha   90.00
_cell.angle_beta   90.00
_cell.angle_gamma   90.00
#
_symmetry.space_group_name_H-M   'P 1'
#
loop_
_entity.id
_entity.type
_entity.pdbx_description
1 polymer ?
#
loop_
_entity_poly.entity_id
_entity_poly.type
_entity_poly.pdbx_seq_one_letter_code
_entity_poly.pdbx_strand_id
1 'polypeptide(L)'
;MAKKDWYLEHLIRLHNYESRVWRIYQKYIDEFSRLAAALKIDPGKPFSFADFPATKASVEKALAKIATEVQIAIETGSREEWIEAAKVNDDLVKKILPTTK
;
A
#
# COMPACT_ATOMS: atom_id res chain seq x y z
N MET A 1 16.46 22.81 -11.88
CA MET A 1 15.40 21.80 -12.07
C MET A 1 14.21 22.48 -12.70
N ALA A 2 13.89 22.16 -13.96
CA ALA A 2 12.78 22.81 -14.65
C ALA A 2 11.46 22.32 -14.03
N LYS A 3 10.45 23.18 -13.91
CA LYS A 3 9.16 22.89 -13.26
C LYS A 3 8.43 21.65 -13.82
N LYS A 4 8.86 21.14 -14.97
CA LYS A 4 8.38 19.92 -15.62
C LYS A 4 8.97 18.64 -15.02
N ASP A 5 10.22 18.69 -14.53
CA ASP A 5 10.95 17.50 -14.08
C ASP A 5 10.45 17.02 -12.71
N TRP A 6 10.29 17.94 -11.74
CA TRP A 6 9.83 17.58 -10.39
C TRP A 6 8.39 17.00 -10.38
N TYR A 7 7.53 17.49 -11.28
CA TYR A 7 6.15 17.02 -11.38
C TYR A 7 6.11 15.59 -11.95
N LEU A 8 6.94 15.30 -12.96
CA LEU A 8 7.08 13.94 -13.49
C LEU A 8 7.62 12.99 -12.42
N GLU A 9 8.63 13.41 -11.64
CA GLU A 9 9.15 12.61 -10.53
C GLU A 9 8.08 12.34 -9.46
N HIS A 10 7.26 13.33 -9.12
CA HIS A 10 6.12 13.15 -8.22
C HIS A 10 5.10 12.14 -8.76
N LEU A 11 4.74 12.21 -10.04
CA LEU A 11 3.83 11.24 -10.67
C LEU A 11 4.40 9.81 -10.65
N ILE A 12 5.71 9.66 -10.89
CA ILE A 12 6.39 8.36 -10.79
C ILE A 12 6.29 7.81 -9.37
N ARG A 13 6.54 8.64 -8.35
CA ARG A 13 6.41 8.22 -6.94
C ARG A 13 4.97 7.85 -6.59
N LEU A 14 3.98 8.62 -7.04
CA LEU A 14 2.56 8.32 -6.84
C LEU A 14 2.20 6.93 -7.39
N HIS A 15 2.62 6.64 -8.62
CA HIS A 15 2.39 5.33 -9.23
C HIS A 15 3.12 4.20 -8.48
N ASN A 16 4.31 4.48 -7.94
CA ASN A 16 5.02 3.51 -7.10
C ASN A 16 4.26 3.22 -5.80
N TYR A 17 3.65 4.21 -5.15
CA TYR A 17 2.84 4.01 -3.95
C TYR A 17 1.58 3.20 -4.24
N GLU A 18 0.86 3.53 -5.32
CA GLU A 18 -0.27 2.75 -5.81
C GLU A 18 0.15 1.29 -6.05
N SER A 19 1.26 1.08 -6.76
CA SER A 19 1.79 -0.26 -7.04
C SER A 19 2.19 -1.02 -5.77
N ARG A 20 2.67 -0.34 -4.72
CA ARG A 20 2.97 -0.98 -3.43
C ARG A 20 1.68 -1.51 -2.79
N VAL A 21 0.62 -0.70 -2.73
CA VAL A 21 -0.68 -1.12 -2.19
C VAL A 21 -1.26 -2.27 -3.02
N TRP A 22 -1.22 -2.15 -4.35
CA TRP A 22 -1.69 -3.21 -5.25
C TRP A 22 -1.00 -4.56 -5.00
N ARG A 23 0.33 -4.56 -4.87
CA ARG A 23 1.09 -5.78 -4.57
C ARG A 23 0.71 -6.42 -3.24
N ILE A 24 0.37 -5.63 -2.23
CA ILE A 24 -0.14 -6.13 -0.96
C ILE A 24 -1.45 -6.88 -1.19
N TYR A 25 -2.42 -6.28 -1.90
CA TYR A 25 -3.68 -6.96 -2.23
C TYR A 25 -3.46 -8.25 -3.01
N GLN A 26 -2.63 -8.24 -4.05
CA GLN A 26 -2.35 -9.42 -4.87
C GLN A 26 -1.77 -10.58 -4.04
N LYS A 27 -0.81 -10.29 -3.16
CA LYS A 27 -0.25 -11.28 -2.23
C LYS A 27 -1.33 -11.97 -1.39
N TYR A 28 -2.30 -11.21 -0.86
CA TYR A 28 -3.36 -11.78 -0.03
C TYR A 28 -4.47 -12.46 -0.83
N ILE A 29 -4.76 -12.00 -2.04
CA ILE A 29 -5.64 -12.71 -2.99
C ILE A 29 -5.08 -14.11 -3.26
N ASP A 30 -3.77 -14.23 -3.50
CA ASP A 30 -3.11 -15.51 -3.70
C ASP A 30 -3.16 -16.39 -2.44
N GLU A 31 -2.93 -15.81 -1.26
CA GLU A 31 -3.02 -16.53 0.02
C GLU A 31 -4.43 -17.08 0.26
N PHE A 32 -5.46 -16.26 0.08
CA PHE A 32 -6.85 -16.69 0.22
C PHE A 32 -7.25 -17.74 -0.82
N SER A 33 -6.78 -17.59 -2.06
CA SER A 33 -7.04 -18.56 -3.13
C SER A 33 -6.44 -19.93 -2.81
N ARG A 34 -5.23 -19.97 -2.23
CA ARG A 34 -4.60 -21.22 -1.78
C ARG A 34 -5.33 -21.85 -0.60
N LEU A 35 -5.77 -21.05 0.37
CA LEU A 35 -6.57 -21.54 1.49
C LEU A 35 -7.89 -22.15 1.01
N ALA A 36 -8.58 -21.48 0.08
CA ALA A 36 -9.82 -21.96 -0.50
C ALA A 36 -9.63 -23.26 -1.31
N ALA A 37 -8.59 -23.33 -2.14
CA ALA A 37 -8.28 -24.52 -2.96
C ALA A 37 -7.95 -25.76 -2.11
N ALA A 38 -7.44 -25.57 -0.90
CA ALA A 38 -7.14 -26.67 0.02
C ALA A 38 -8.38 -27.22 0.75
N LEU A 39 -9.52 -26.51 0.71
CA LEU A 39 -10.73 -26.95 1.40
C LEU A 39 -11.44 -28.08 0.64
N LYS A 40 -11.84 -29.11 1.38
CA LYS A 40 -12.81 -30.11 0.91
C LYS A 40 -14.21 -29.62 1.24
N ILE A 41 -14.79 -28.88 0.30
CA ILE A 41 -16.15 -28.33 0.43
C ILE A 41 -17.15 -29.38 -0.04
N ASP A 42 -18.18 -29.62 0.76
CA ASP A 42 -19.32 -30.45 0.38
C ASP A 42 -20.28 -29.60 -0.47
N PRO A 43 -20.51 -29.95 -1.75
CA PRO A 43 -21.39 -29.19 -2.64
C PRO A 43 -22.88 -29.32 -2.27
N GLY A 44 -23.26 -30.30 -1.43
CA GLY A 44 -24.62 -30.50 -0.98
C GLY A 44 -25.05 -29.57 0.16
N LYS A 45 -24.13 -28.80 0.75
CA LYS A 45 -24.42 -27.86 1.83
C LYS A 45 -23.87 -26.46 1.55
N PRO A 46 -24.53 -25.40 2.05
CA PRO A 46 -23.95 -24.07 2.02
C PRO A 46 -22.61 -24.00 2.75
N PHE A 47 -21.70 -23.17 2.25
CA PHE A 47 -20.43 -22.91 2.92
C PHE A 47 -20.66 -22.25 4.28
N SER A 48 -19.93 -22.71 5.30
CA SER A 48 -19.85 -22.07 6.60
C SER A 48 -18.44 -22.18 7.16
N PHE A 49 -17.89 -21.08 7.67
CA PHE A 49 -16.61 -21.10 8.40
C PHE A 49 -16.67 -21.92 9.69
N ALA A 50 -17.86 -22.22 10.22
CA ALA A 50 -18.01 -23.10 11.37
C ALA A 50 -17.50 -24.53 11.07
N ASP A 51 -17.57 -24.97 9.81
CA ASP A 51 -17.04 -26.27 9.37
C ASP A 51 -15.51 -26.28 9.24
N PHE A 52 -14.89 -25.09 9.20
CA PHE A 52 -13.47 -24.92 8.92
C PHE A 52 -12.81 -23.93 9.91
N PRO A 53 -12.80 -24.24 11.22
CA PRO A 53 -12.32 -23.31 12.26
C PRO A 53 -10.85 -22.90 12.08
N ALA A 54 -9.99 -23.82 11.63
CA ALA A 54 -8.60 -23.52 11.33
C ALA A 54 -8.46 -22.53 10.15
N THR A 55 -9.23 -22.73 9.08
CA THR A 55 -9.24 -21.82 7.93
C THR A 55 -9.80 -20.46 8.31
N LYS A 56 -10.85 -20.41 9.12
CA LYS A 56 -11.39 -19.15 9.67
C LYS A 56 -10.30 -18.36 10.39
N ALA A 57 -9.56 -18.99 11.29
CA ALA A 57 -8.47 -18.35 12.03
C ALA A 57 -7.34 -17.84 11.11
N SER A 58 -6.97 -18.62 10.08
CA SER A 58 -5.99 -18.18 9.08
C SER A 58 -6.49 -16.97 8.27
N VAL A 59 -7.75 -16.97 7.85
CA VAL A 59 -8.35 -15.86 7.11
C VAL A 59 -8.40 -14.59 7.97
N GLU A 60 -8.86 -14.69 9.22
CA GLU A 60 -8.91 -13.55 10.15
C GLU A 60 -7.51 -12.97 10.40
N LYS A 61 -6.51 -13.84 10.56
CA LYS A 61 -5.11 -13.41 10.71
C LYS A 61 -4.59 -12.71 9.46
N ALA A 62 -4.88 -13.24 8.27
CA ALA A 62 -4.50 -12.62 7.00
C ALA A 62 -5.20 -11.27 6.80
N LEU A 63 -6.49 -11.15 7.16
CA LEU A 63 -7.25 -9.89 7.14
C LEU A 63 -6.65 -8.83 8.07
N ALA A 64 -6.24 -9.22 9.28
CA ALA A 64 -5.56 -8.29 10.19
C ALA A 64 -4.21 -7.82 9.61
N LYS A 65 -3.45 -8.72 8.98
CA LYS A 65 -2.15 -8.38 8.38
C LYS A 65 -2.27 -7.49 7.15
N ILE A 66 -3.21 -7.76 6.23
CA ILE A 66 -3.41 -6.90 5.05
C ILE A 66 -3.78 -5.47 5.47
N ALA A 67 -4.63 -5.31 6.48
CA ALA A 67 -4.99 -4.00 7.01
C ALA A 67 -3.75 -3.23 7.52
N THR A 68 -2.91 -3.90 8.33
CA THR A 68 -1.67 -3.31 8.84
C THR A 68 -0.66 -2.99 7.72
N GLU A 69 -0.45 -3.91 6.77
CA GLU A 69 0.50 -3.71 5.67
C GLU A 69 0.07 -2.55 4.75
N VAL A 70 -1.23 -2.44 4.45
CA VAL A 70 -1.79 -1.31 3.67
C VAL A 70 -1.61 0.00 4.43
N GLN A 71 -1.91 0.05 5.72
CA GLN A 71 -1.71 1.24 6.54
C GLN A 71 -0.25 1.69 6.51
N ILE A 72 0.69 0.77 6.75
CA ILE A 72 2.13 1.06 6.71
C ILE A 72 2.55 1.61 5.35
N ALA A 73 2.06 1.02 4.24
CA ALA A 73 2.39 1.48 2.90
C ALA A 73 1.90 2.92 2.65
N ILE A 74 0.70 3.26 3.10
CA ILE A 74 0.11 4.60 2.96
C ILE A 74 0.87 5.62 3.83
N GLU A 75 1.14 5.29 5.09
CA GLU A 75 1.87 6.17 6.01
C GLU A 75 3.30 6.43 5.51
N THR A 76 3.96 5.40 4.98
CA THR A 76 5.30 5.53 4.39
C THR A 76 5.28 6.46 3.18
N GLY A 77 4.36 6.26 2.23
CA GLY A 77 4.25 7.13 1.05
C GLY A 77 3.92 8.57 1.43
N SER A 78 3.02 8.77 2.41
CA SER A 78 2.67 10.11 2.91
C SER A 78 3.87 10.83 3.53
N ARG A 79 4.68 10.10 4.31
CA ARG A 79 5.91 10.62 4.92
C ARG A 79 6.96 10.95 3.87
N GLU A 80 7.15 10.08 2.88
CA GLU A 80 8.10 10.32 1.79
C GLU A 80 7.72 11.59 1.00
N GLU A 81 6.45 11.76 0.60
CA GLU A 81 6.00 12.97 -0.12
C GLU A 81 6.06 14.23 0.74
N TRP A 82 5.81 14.13 2.05
CA TRP A 82 6.00 15.26 2.95
C TRP A 82 7.45 15.77 2.92
N ILE A 83 8.43 14.86 2.92
CA ILE A 83 9.86 15.20 2.84
C ILE A 83 10.19 15.83 1.48
N GLU A 84 9.66 15.28 0.38
CA GLU A 84 9.88 15.87 -0.95
C GLU A 84 9.25 17.27 -1.08
N ALA A 85 8.06 17.48 -0.53
CA ALA A 85 7.43 18.80 -0.48
C ALA A 85 8.27 19.81 0.31
N ALA A 86 8.85 19.40 1.45
CA ALA A 86 9.76 20.24 2.23
C ALA A 86 10.99 20.67 1.42
N LYS A 87 11.61 19.75 0.65
CA LYS A 87 12.73 20.08 -0.24
C LYS A 87 12.35 21.11 -1.31
N VAL A 88 11.18 20.94 -1.92
CA VAL A 88 10.67 21.89 -2.93
C VAL A 88 10.45 23.27 -2.32
N ASN A 89 9.91 23.33 -1.10
CA ASN A 89 9.73 24.59 -0.37
C ASN A 89 11.07 25.26 -0.04
N ASP A 90 12.06 24.51 0.44
CA ASP A 90 13.40 25.04 0.71
C ASP A 90 14.06 25.62 -0.56
N ASP A 91 13.91 24.93 -1.69
CA ASP A 91 14.43 25.40 -2.98
C ASP A 91 13.69 26.64 -3.50
N LEU A 92 12.41 26.78 -3.21
CA LEU A 92 11.65 28.00 -3.49
C LEU A 92 12.16 29.16 -2.63
N VAL A 93 12.28 28.96 -1.32
CA VAL A 93 12.75 29.96 -0.36
C VAL A 93 14.13 30.49 -0.75
N LYS A 94 15.07 29.62 -1.11
CA LYS A 94 16.41 30.00 -1.60
C LYS A 94 16.40 30.85 -2.87
N LYS A 95 15.37 30.72 -3.72
CA LYS A 95 15.25 31.49 -4.97
C LYS A 95 14.64 32.88 -4.77
N ILE A 96 13.72 33.01 -3.80
CA ILE A 96 12.97 34.24 -3.57
C ILE A 96 13.62 35.16 -2.54
N LEU A 97 14.36 34.60 -1.57
CA LEU A 97 15.06 35.41 -0.60
C LEU A 97 16.36 35.93 -1.22
N PRO A 98 16.59 37.26 -1.22
CA PRO A 98 17.88 37.78 -1.60
C PRO A 98 18.92 37.18 -0.67
N THR A 99 19.93 36.51 -1.23
CA THR A 99 21.11 36.13 -0.46
C THR A 99 21.80 37.41 -0.04
N THR A 100 21.56 37.85 1.19
CA THR A 100 22.27 38.98 1.80
C THR A 100 23.77 38.68 1.68
N LYS A 101 24.48 39.52 0.91
CA LYS A 101 25.94 39.64 0.97
C LYS A 101 26.29 40.68 2.02
#